data_AF-Q6IVC9-F1
#
_entry.id   AF-Q6IVC9-F1
#
_cell.length_a   1.000
_cell.length_b   1.000
_cell.length_c   1.000
_cell.angle_alpha   90.00
_cell.angle_beta   90.00
_cell.angle_gamma   90.00
#
_symmetry.space_group_name_H-M   'P 1'
#
loop_
_entity.id
_entity.type
_entity.pdbx_description
1 polymer ?
#
loop_
_entity_poly.entity_id
_entity_poly.type
_entity_poly.pdbx_seq_one_letter_code
_entity_poly.pdbx_strand_id
1 'polypeptide(L)' 'MRPVFVGNLDYDTRHSELDRLFYRYGRVERIDIKSGTTRAIHSFPRALQLLPFNNLAIISFT' A
#
# COMPACT_ATOMS: atom_id res chain seq x y z
N MET A 1 2.66 -4.49 -14.20
CA MET A 1 1.20 -4.70 -13.89
C MET A 1 0.51 -3.42 -13.38
N ARG A 2 -0.80 -3.45 -13.04
CA ARG A 2 -1.44 -2.36 -12.27
C ARG A 2 -1.05 -2.47 -10.80
N PRO A 3 -0.72 -1.36 -10.11
CA PRO A 3 -0.37 -1.39 -8.70
C PRO A 3 -1.57 -1.77 -7.83
N VAL A 4 -1.32 -2.50 -6.75
CA VAL A 4 -2.31 -2.95 -5.77
C VAL A 4 -2.28 -2.00 -4.57
N PHE A 5 -3.46 -1.61 -4.11
CA PHE A 5 -3.66 -0.74 -2.95
C PHE A 5 -4.12 -1.57 -1.76
N VAL A 6 -3.37 -1.56 -0.65
CA VAL A 6 -3.64 -2.36 0.55
C VAL A 6 -3.80 -1.43 1.74
N GLY A 7 -5.03 -1.25 2.22
CA GLY A 7 -5.34 -0.44 3.40
C GLY A 7 -5.39 -1.25 4.69
N ASN A 8 -5.61 -0.57 5.81
CA ASN A 8 -5.78 -1.17 7.14
C ASN A 8 -4.55 -1.98 7.59
N LEU A 9 -3.37 -1.44 7.30
CA LEU A 9 -2.11 -2.03 7.73
C LEU A 9 -1.81 -1.62 9.17
N ASP A 10 -1.29 -2.56 9.95
CA ASP A 10 -0.82 -2.27 11.29
C ASP A 10 0.29 -1.24 11.26
N TYR A 11 0.42 -0.48 12.35
CA TYR A 11 1.47 0.53 12.46
C TYR A 11 2.89 -0.07 12.37
N ASP A 12 3.06 -1.32 12.79
CA ASP A 12 4.34 -2.04 12.72
C ASP A 12 4.51 -2.85 11.43
N THR A 13 3.60 -2.73 10.45
CA THR A 13 3.76 -3.43 9.16
C THR A 13 5.02 -2.94 8.46
N ARG A 14 5.93 -3.88 8.20
CA ARG A 14 7.22 -3.61 7.53
C ARG A 14 7.19 -3.97 6.06
N HIS A 15 8.06 -3.33 5.30
CA HIS A 15 8.24 -3.61 3.88
C HIS A 15 8.59 -5.09 3.63
N SER A 16 9.43 -5.70 4.48
CA SER A 16 9.81 -7.11 4.39
C SER A 16 8.66 -8.09 4.62
N GLU A 17 7.66 -7.70 5.41
CA GLU A 17 6.50 -8.53 5.69
C GLU A 17 5.55 -8.54 4.50
N LEU A 18 5.29 -7.36 3.92
CA LEU A 18 4.55 -7.21 2.68
C LEU A 18 5.25 -7.94 1.53
N ASP A 19 6.56 -7.79 1.39
CA ASP A 19 7.33 -8.49 0.34
C ASP A 19 7.15 -10.02 0.43
N ARG A 20 7.35 -10.60 1.62
CA ARG A 20 7.15 -12.04 1.86
C ARG A 20 5.71 -12.49 1.62
N LEU A 21 4.73 -11.71 2.03
CA LEU A 21 3.31 -12.02 1.88
C LEU A 21 2.88 -12.00 0.40
N PHE A 22 3.42 -11.04 -0.37
CA PHE A 22 3.07 -10.82 -1.76
C PHE A 22 3.96 -11.56 -2.77
N TYR A 23 5.11 -12.08 -2.35
CA TYR A 23 6.03 -12.86 -3.19
C TYR A 23 5.35 -14.04 -3.90
N ARG A 24 4.37 -14.67 -3.24
CA ARG A 24 3.58 -15.78 -3.81
C ARG A 24 2.69 -15.36 -4.98
N TYR A 25 2.36 -14.08 -5.11
CA TYR A 25 1.49 -13.54 -6.16
C TYR A 25 2.29 -12.95 -7.32
N GLY A 26 3.58 -12.69 -7.14
CA GLY A 26 4.47 -12.15 -8.16
C GLY A 26 5.69 -11.50 -7.54
N ARG A 27 6.67 -11.15 -8.38
CA ARG A 27 7.85 -10.40 -7.95
C ARG A 27 7.43 -8.98 -7.59
N VAL A 28 7.53 -8.65 -6.30
CA VAL A 28 7.32 -7.28 -5.83
C VAL A 28 8.49 -6.43 -6.32
N GLU A 29 8.17 -5.32 -7.01
CA GLU A 29 9.15 -4.38 -7.54
C GLU A 29 9.32 -3.20 -6.60
N ARG A 30 8.20 -2.70 -6.05
CA ARG A 30 8.19 -1.51 -5.19
C ARG A 30 7.05 -1.58 -4.18
N ILE A 31 7.35 -1.20 -2.94
CA ILE A 31 6.38 -1.06 -1.85
C ILE A 31 6.49 0.37 -1.34
N ASP A 32 5.41 1.13 -1.45
CA ASP A 32 5.30 2.47 -0.87
C ASP A 32 4.27 2.43 0.26
N ILE A 33 4.75 2.34 1.51
CA ILE A 33 3.89 2.45 2.69
C ILE A 33 3.64 3.94 2.98
N LYS A 34 2.37 4.31 2.99
CA LYS A 34 1.91 5.66 3.30
C LYS A 34 1.11 5.60 4.59
N SER A 35 1.68 6.13 5.68
CA SER A 35 0.91 6.40 6.90
C SER A 35 -0.08 7.53 6.59
N GLY A 36 -1.27 7.48 7.21
CA GLY A 36 -2.43 8.35 6.93
C GLY A 36 -2.20 9.83 7.24
N THR A 37 -1.26 10.46 6.55
CA THR A 37 -1.02 11.89 6.56
C THR A 37 -1.74 12.51 5.36
N THR A 38 -2.44 13.61 5.58
CA THR A 38 -3.29 14.30 4.58
C THR A 38 -2.60 14.58 3.24
N ARG A 39 -1.25 14.63 3.22
CA ARG A 39 -0.44 14.83 2.02
C ARG A 39 -0.34 13.60 1.11
N ALA A 40 -0.37 12.40 1.69
CA ALA A 40 -0.26 11.15 0.94
C ALA A 40 -1.52 10.84 0.12
N ILE A 41 -2.67 11.39 0.52
CA ILE A 41 -3.99 11.07 -0.03
C ILE A 41 -4.16 11.56 -1.48
N HIS A 42 -3.43 12.61 -1.88
CA HIS A 42 -3.51 13.19 -3.23
C HIS A 42 -2.99 12.27 -4.35
N SER A 43 -2.14 11.29 -4.03
CA SER A 43 -1.70 10.29 -5.01
C SER A 43 -2.74 9.18 -5.24
N PHE A 44 -3.82 9.14 -4.46
CA PHE A 44 -4.85 8.11 -4.57
C PHE A 44 -6.05 8.61 -5.38
N PRO A 45 -6.72 7.71 -6.11
CA PRO A 45 -8.01 8.00 -6.71
C PRO A 45 -8.99 8.55 -5.67
N ARG A 46 -9.78 9.59 -5.99
CA ARG A 46 -10.77 10.19 -5.08
C ARG A 46 -11.68 9.18 -4.38
N ALA A 47 -12.00 8.07 -5.05
CA ALA A 47 -12.81 7.00 -4.48
C ALA A 47 -12.18 6.37 -3.22
N LEU A 48 -10.85 6.30 -3.14
CA LEU A 48 -10.13 5.78 -1.97
C LEU A 48 -9.88 6.84 -0.90
N GLN A 49 -9.98 8.13 -1.24
CA GLN A 49 -9.77 9.23 -0.30
C GLN A 49 -10.90 9.36 0.72
N LEU A 50 -12.08 8.82 0.41
CA LEU A 50 -13.26 8.85 1.27
C LEU A 50 -13.31 7.69 2.28
N LEU A 51 -12.39 6.74 2.17
CA LEU A 51 -12.37 5.55 3.03
C LEU A 51 -11.50 5.83 4.28
N PRO A 52 -11.96 5.44 5.48
CA PRO A 52 -11.25 5.68 6.74
C PRO A 52 -10.09 4.69 6.94
N PHE A 53 -9.17 4.62 5.97
CA PHE A 53 -8.03 3.72 6.07
C PHE A 53 -6.94 4.33 6.95
N ASN A 54 -6.74 3.72 8.12
CA ASN A 54 -5.55 3.92 8.91
C ASN A 54 -4.42 3.11 8.23
N ASN A 55 -3.49 3.81 7.57
CA ASN A 55 -2.33 3.27 6.86
C ASN A 55 -2.63 2.48 5.57
N LEU A 56 -1.96 2.87 4.49
CA LEU A 56 -2.18 2.36 3.13
C LEU A 56 -0.85 2.10 2.45
N ALA A 57 -0.66 0.91 1.86
CA ALA A 57 0.48 0.60 1.02
C ALA A 57 0.08 0.53 -0.46
N ILE A 58 0.98 0.99 -1.31
CA ILE A 58 0.92 0.79 -2.76
C ILE A 58 1.98 -0.24 -3.10
N ILE A 59 1.59 -1.32 -3.75
CA ILE A 59 2.49 -2.43 -4.12
C ILE A 59 2.50 -2.55 -5.63
N SER A 60 3.67 -2.35 -6.22
CA SER A 60 3.91 -2.53 -7.65
C SER A 60 4.55 -3.88 -7.91
N PHE A 61 4.01 -4.59 -8.88
CA PHE A 61 4.53 -5.86 -9.38
C PHE A 61 5.04 -5.67 -10.81
N THR A 62 6.18 -6.31 -11.11
CA THR A 62 6.69 -6.50 -12.48
C THR A 62 5.62 -7.17 -13.34
#